data_AF-A0A5J4R0M5-F1
#
_entry.id   AF-A0A5J4R0M5-F1
#
_cell.length_a   1.000
_cell.length_b   1.000
_cell.length_c   1.000
_cell.angle_alpha   90.00
_cell.angle_beta   90.00
_cell.angle_gamma   90.00
#
_symmetry.space_group_name_H-M   'P 1'
#
loop_
_entity.id
_entity.type
_entity.pdbx_description
1 polymer ?
#
loop_
_entity_poly.entity_id
_entity_poly.type
_entity_poly.pdbx_seq_one_letter_code
_entity_poly.pdbx_strand_id
1 'polypeptide(L)'
;MENELFEMRMSLEEINEKLTTFSKLSSLERDIIFVNIIKQFSKGQEQMQQALNIGLVDKNIDILNQLPVEEVYPLYYQGITSLFQLSSDEQRRIILFEKGLMKYARKAIDCKIECVLENSTHLVQRIIEIVGQSVGDTKENPLRQIFEKDGTIARIIEIFHDDTIKDKRMKRNSAVSIAMLYRALSIPSNIG
;
A
#
# COMPACT_ATOMS: atom_id res chain seq x y z
N MET A 1 -6.44 -5.70 32.16
CA MET A 1 -5.44 -5.39 31.11
C MET A 1 -5.70 -6.11 29.80
N GLU A 2 -5.51 -7.43 29.64
CA GLU A 2 -5.82 -8.09 28.34
C GLU A 2 -7.31 -8.03 27.95
N ASN A 3 -8.21 -8.06 28.93
CA ASN A 3 -9.65 -7.96 28.68
C ASN A 3 -10.13 -6.54 28.31
N GLU A 4 -9.37 -5.47 28.62
CA GLU A 4 -9.73 -4.09 28.26
C GLU A 4 -9.38 -3.77 26.80
N LEU A 5 -8.35 -4.43 26.25
CA LEU A 5 -7.99 -4.35 24.82
C LEU A 5 -9.04 -5.00 23.91
N PHE A 6 -9.88 -5.89 24.46
CA PHE A 6 -10.97 -6.55 23.73
C PHE A 6 -12.23 -5.68 23.56
N GLU A 7 -12.39 -4.62 24.35
CA GLU A 7 -13.67 -3.87 24.46
C GLU A 7 -13.76 -2.58 23.64
N MET A 8 -12.69 -2.05 23.04
CA MET A 8 -12.81 -0.83 22.25
C MET A 8 -13.29 -1.12 20.82
N ARG A 9 -14.50 -1.68 20.66
CA ARG A 9 -15.18 -1.75 19.36
C ARG A 9 -15.56 -0.32 18.95
N MET A 10 -14.78 0.28 18.05
CA MET A 10 -15.09 1.61 17.52
C MET A 10 -15.93 1.50 16.25
N SER A 11 -16.94 2.36 16.09
CA SER A 11 -17.64 2.56 14.82
C SER A 11 -16.71 3.22 13.79
N LEU A 12 -17.11 3.21 12.51
CA LEU A 12 -16.35 3.90 11.46
C LEU A 12 -16.31 5.41 11.71
N GLU A 13 -17.39 5.98 12.25
CA GLU A 13 -17.50 7.40 12.60
C GLU A 13 -16.55 7.76 13.75
N GLU A 14 -16.50 6.96 14.81
CA GLU A 14 -15.59 7.17 15.95
C GLU A 14 -14.13 7.08 15.52
N ILE A 15 -13.80 6.08 14.68
CA ILE A 15 -12.47 5.95 14.08
C ILE A 15 -12.13 7.21 13.27
N ASN A 16 -13.05 7.63 12.39
CA ASN A 16 -12.84 8.75 11.50
C ASN A 16 -12.65 10.07 12.27
N GLU A 17 -13.39 10.27 13.35
CA GLU A 17 -13.22 11.43 14.24
C GLU A 17 -11.83 11.41 14.88
N LYS A 18 -11.43 10.28 15.50
CA LYS A 18 -10.13 10.14 16.17
C LYS A 18 -8.93 10.35 15.23
N LEU A 19 -9.01 9.91 13.97
CA LEU A 19 -7.95 10.16 12.98
C LEU A 19 -7.72 11.66 12.70
N THR A 20 -8.71 12.52 12.98
CA THR A 20 -8.56 13.98 12.82
C THR A 20 -7.54 14.58 13.80
N THR A 21 -7.31 13.92 14.93
CA THR A 21 -6.34 14.35 15.96
C THR A 21 -5.14 13.42 16.03
N PHE A 22 -4.83 12.68 14.94
CA PHE A 22 -3.81 11.63 14.89
C PHE A 22 -2.46 12.01 15.52
N SER A 23 -1.96 13.23 15.25
CA SER A 23 -0.67 13.70 15.79
C SER A 23 -0.64 13.84 17.31
N LYS A 24 -1.80 13.97 17.96
CA LYS A 24 -1.94 14.09 19.42
C LYS A 24 -2.12 12.74 20.13
N LEU A 25 -2.36 11.67 19.37
CA LEU A 25 -2.58 10.34 19.91
C LEU A 25 -1.25 9.70 20.32
N SER A 26 -1.27 9.00 21.44
CA SER A 26 -0.21 8.08 21.86
C SER A 26 -0.09 6.89 20.91
N SER A 27 1.05 6.19 20.93
CA SER A 27 1.25 4.99 20.09
C SER A 27 0.19 3.92 20.34
N LEU A 28 -0.19 3.69 21.60
CA LEU A 28 -1.23 2.71 21.95
C LEU A 28 -2.60 3.11 21.38
N GLU A 29 -2.96 4.39 21.43
CA GLU A 29 -4.23 4.87 20.84
C GLU A 29 -4.24 4.69 19.33
N ARG A 30 -3.11 4.94 18.66
CA ARG A 30 -2.98 4.69 17.21
C ARG A 30 -3.15 3.21 16.89
N ASP A 31 -2.48 2.33 17.63
CA ASP A 31 -2.59 0.88 17.43
C ASP A 31 -4.04 0.40 17.59
N ILE A 32 -4.73 0.87 18.64
CA ILE A 32 -6.15 0.55 18.89
C ILE A 32 -7.03 1.00 17.71
N ILE A 33 -6.81 2.19 17.18
CA ILE A 33 -7.58 2.72 16.05
C ILE A 33 -7.37 1.86 14.81
N PHE A 34 -6.12 1.54 14.46
CA PHE A 34 -5.82 0.78 13.26
C PHE A 34 -6.26 -0.69 13.35
N VAL A 35 -6.19 -1.29 14.54
CA VAL A 35 -6.80 -2.60 14.79
C VAL A 35 -8.32 -2.54 14.56
N ASN A 36 -8.99 -1.46 14.97
CA ASN A 36 -10.42 -1.28 14.71
C ASN A 36 -10.74 -1.05 13.24
N ILE A 37 -9.90 -0.34 12.48
CA ILE A 37 -10.04 -0.23 11.02
C ILE A 37 -10.04 -1.62 10.38
N ILE A 38 -9.05 -2.45 10.73
CA ILE A 38 -8.94 -3.82 10.19
C ILE A 38 -10.19 -4.64 10.55
N LYS A 39 -10.64 -4.56 11.82
CA LYS A 39 -11.87 -5.25 12.29
C LYS A 39 -13.13 -4.76 11.58
N GLN A 40 -13.23 -3.47 11.25
CA GLN A 40 -14.38 -2.95 10.51
C GLN A 40 -14.37 -3.42 9.06
N PHE A 41 -13.20 -3.38 8.40
CA PHE A 41 -13.07 -3.84 7.03
C PHE A 41 -13.29 -5.35 6.90
N SER A 42 -12.89 -6.16 7.89
CA SER A 42 -13.14 -7.61 7.87
C SER A 42 -14.62 -7.99 7.91
N LYS A 43 -15.55 -7.05 8.17
CA LYS A 43 -17.00 -7.30 8.14
C LYS A 43 -17.57 -7.35 6.73
N GLY A 44 -16.86 -6.80 5.74
CA GLY A 44 -17.21 -6.93 4.32
C GLY A 44 -17.25 -5.61 3.56
N GLN A 45 -17.77 -5.69 2.33
CA GLN A 45 -17.74 -4.61 1.35
C GLN A 45 -18.58 -3.39 1.77
N GLU A 46 -19.68 -3.58 2.51
CA GLU A 46 -20.54 -2.50 2.97
C GLU A 46 -19.79 -1.53 3.90
N GLN A 47 -19.06 -2.05 4.89
CA GLN A 47 -18.27 -1.24 5.82
C GLN A 47 -17.12 -0.53 5.10
N MET A 48 -16.52 -1.19 4.12
CA MET A 48 -15.52 -0.56 3.26
C MET A 48 -16.11 0.63 2.47
N GLN A 49 -17.30 0.46 1.87
CA GLN A 49 -17.98 1.52 1.15
C GLN A 49 -18.36 2.69 2.06
N GLN A 50 -18.84 2.40 3.28
CA GLN A 50 -19.12 3.43 4.28
C GLN A 50 -17.84 4.19 4.66
N ALA A 51 -16.72 3.49 4.85
CA ALA A 51 -15.44 4.13 5.16
C ALA A 51 -14.93 5.05 4.04
N LEU A 52 -15.15 4.68 2.78
CA LEU A 52 -14.91 5.57 1.63
C LEU A 52 -15.81 6.80 1.68
N ASN A 53 -17.11 6.62 1.95
CA ASN A 53 -18.10 7.70 1.94
C ASN A 53 -17.86 8.74 3.04
N ILE A 54 -17.43 8.32 4.24
CA ILE A 54 -17.16 9.22 5.37
C ILE A 54 -15.74 9.84 5.32
N GLY A 55 -14.93 9.54 4.30
CA GLY A 55 -13.58 10.06 4.14
C GLY A 55 -12.53 9.44 5.07
N LEU A 56 -12.81 8.28 5.68
CA LEU A 56 -11.87 7.59 6.57
C LEU A 56 -10.65 7.09 5.79
N VAL A 57 -10.87 6.56 4.60
CA VAL A 57 -9.79 6.06 3.72
C VAL A 57 -8.82 7.18 3.36
N ASP A 58 -9.34 8.36 3.04
CA ASP A 58 -8.55 9.55 2.70
C ASP A 58 -7.64 9.95 3.86
N LYS A 59 -8.19 10.04 5.09
CA LYS A 59 -7.38 10.35 6.29
C LYS A 59 -6.30 9.30 6.54
N ASN A 60 -6.60 8.02 6.35
CA ASN A 60 -5.61 6.95 6.50
C ASN A 60 -4.45 7.13 5.50
N ILE A 61 -4.76 7.39 4.23
CA ILE A 61 -3.73 7.62 3.19
C ILE A 61 -2.95 8.91 3.44
N ASP A 62 -3.61 9.96 3.91
CA ASP A 62 -2.96 11.22 4.30
C ASP A 62 -1.94 11.00 5.42
N ILE A 63 -2.28 10.19 6.43
CA ILE A 63 -1.36 9.81 7.51
C ILE A 63 -0.12 9.11 6.93
N LEU A 64 -0.30 8.11 6.05
CA LEU A 64 0.82 7.42 5.40
C LEU A 64 1.70 8.38 4.57
N ASN A 65 1.07 9.33 3.89
CA ASN A 65 1.78 10.32 3.08
C ASN A 65 2.55 11.34 3.92
N GLN A 66 2.03 11.72 5.09
CA GLN A 66 2.61 12.75 5.96
C GLN A 66 3.71 12.22 6.88
N LEU A 67 3.60 10.98 7.39
CA LEU A 67 4.61 10.40 8.27
C LEU A 67 5.94 10.14 7.53
N PRO A 68 7.10 10.28 8.21
CA PRO A 68 8.33 9.65 7.75
C PRO A 68 8.08 8.15 7.50
N VAL A 69 8.64 7.57 6.44
CA VAL A 69 8.37 6.15 6.09
C VAL A 69 8.80 5.21 7.20
N GLU A 70 9.82 5.60 7.96
CA GLU A 70 10.37 4.88 9.09
C GLU A 70 9.43 4.86 10.30
N GLU A 71 8.49 5.80 10.38
CA GLU A 71 7.49 5.91 11.44
C GLU A 71 6.15 5.27 11.06
N VAL A 72 6.06 4.63 9.89
CA VAL A 72 4.85 3.92 9.46
C VAL A 72 4.86 2.51 10.02
N TYR A 73 3.98 2.27 11.01
CA TYR A 73 3.85 0.97 11.65
C TYR A 73 3.12 -0.01 10.72
N PRO A 74 3.46 -1.32 10.74
CA PRO A 74 2.81 -2.32 9.88
C PRO A 74 1.27 -2.32 9.95
N LEU A 75 0.70 -2.03 11.13
CA LEU A 75 -0.74 -1.93 11.33
C LEU A 75 -1.39 -0.85 10.44
N TYR A 76 -0.68 0.25 10.16
CA TYR A 76 -1.23 1.35 9.36
C TYR A 76 -1.47 0.91 7.92
N TYR A 77 -0.54 0.11 7.39
CA TYR A 77 -0.64 -0.48 6.06
C TYR A 77 -1.60 -1.68 5.99
N GLN A 78 -1.75 -2.45 7.07
CA GLN A 78 -2.66 -3.61 7.07
C GLN A 78 -4.14 -3.21 6.84
N GLY A 79 -4.54 -2.03 7.32
CA GLY A 79 -5.85 -1.45 6.99
C GLY A 79 -6.01 -1.22 5.48
N ILE A 80 -4.97 -0.70 4.82
CA ILE A 80 -4.96 -0.51 3.36
C ILE A 80 -4.98 -1.84 2.61
N THR A 81 -4.27 -2.86 3.09
CA THR A 81 -4.31 -4.19 2.47
C THR A 81 -5.71 -4.79 2.50
N SER A 82 -6.40 -4.66 3.63
CA SER A 82 -7.79 -5.13 3.80
C SER A 82 -8.75 -4.38 2.86
N LEU A 83 -8.57 -3.05 2.76
CA LEU A 83 -9.30 -2.20 1.81
C LEU A 83 -9.12 -2.68 0.36
N PHE A 84 -7.89 -2.99 -0.07
CA PHE A 84 -7.61 -3.43 -1.44
C PHE A 84 -8.28 -4.75 -1.80
N GLN A 85 -8.32 -5.69 -0.87
CA GLN A 85 -8.94 -7.00 -1.10
C GLN A 85 -10.45 -6.89 -1.36
N LEU A 86 -11.12 -5.92 -0.72
CA LEU A 86 -12.56 -5.73 -0.81
C LEU A 86 -12.99 -4.74 -1.90
N SER A 87 -12.05 -3.96 -2.41
CA SER A 87 -12.31 -2.93 -3.43
C SER A 87 -12.44 -3.54 -4.82
N SER A 88 -13.37 -3.02 -5.63
CA SER A 88 -13.42 -3.27 -7.07
C SER A 88 -12.21 -2.67 -7.78
N ASP A 89 -11.97 -3.07 -9.04
CA ASP A 89 -10.85 -2.51 -9.81
C ASP A 89 -10.94 -1.00 -10.00
N GLU A 90 -12.16 -0.47 -10.11
CA GLU A 90 -12.39 0.98 -10.17
C GLU A 90 -12.06 1.67 -8.85
N GLN A 91 -12.52 1.10 -7.73
CA GLN A 91 -12.19 1.64 -6.39
C GLN A 91 -10.69 1.60 -6.13
N ARG A 92 -10.00 0.52 -6.52
CA ARG A 92 -8.54 0.42 -6.41
C ARG A 92 -7.84 1.53 -7.21
N ARG A 93 -8.30 1.83 -8.42
CA ARG A 93 -7.76 2.95 -9.22
C ARG A 93 -7.95 4.29 -8.50
N ILE A 94 -9.16 4.58 -8.01
CA ILE A 94 -9.45 5.80 -7.25
C ILE A 94 -8.52 5.92 -6.03
N ILE A 95 -8.38 4.84 -5.25
CA ILE A 95 -7.52 4.81 -4.06
C ILE A 95 -6.04 5.06 -4.42
N LEU A 96 -5.56 4.47 -5.51
CA LEU A 96 -4.17 4.60 -5.95
C LEU A 96 -3.83 6.00 -6.47
N PHE A 97 -4.65 6.52 -7.38
CA PHE A 97 -4.34 7.72 -8.15
C PHE A 97 -4.95 8.97 -7.55
N GLU A 98 -6.23 8.94 -7.20
CA GLU A 98 -6.95 10.13 -6.73
C GLU A 98 -6.72 10.38 -5.24
N LYS A 99 -6.79 9.32 -4.42
CA LYS A 99 -6.55 9.43 -2.97
C LYS A 99 -5.07 9.45 -2.60
N GLY A 100 -4.18 9.21 -3.57
CA GLY A 100 -2.74 9.43 -3.42
C GLY A 100 -1.97 8.29 -2.73
N LEU A 101 -2.46 7.05 -2.74
CA LEU A 101 -1.70 5.91 -2.19
C LEU A 101 -0.45 5.58 -3.03
N MET A 102 -0.45 5.87 -4.33
CA MET A 102 0.73 5.73 -5.20
C MET A 102 1.89 6.62 -4.73
N LYS A 103 1.60 7.81 -4.17
CA LYS A 103 2.60 8.71 -3.61
C LYS A 103 3.34 8.07 -2.44
N TYR A 104 2.59 7.44 -1.53
CA TYR A 104 3.17 6.68 -0.42
C TYR A 104 4.03 5.51 -0.93
N ALA A 105 3.52 4.74 -1.89
CA ALA A 105 4.24 3.60 -2.46
C ALA A 105 5.64 3.98 -2.99
N ARG A 106 5.70 5.08 -3.77
CA ARG A 106 6.94 5.60 -4.35
C ARG A 106 7.91 6.12 -3.30
N LYS A 107 7.41 6.72 -2.20
CA LYS A 107 8.25 7.16 -1.08
C LYS A 107 8.79 5.96 -0.28
N ALA A 108 7.97 4.94 -0.08
CA ALA A 108 8.25 3.84 0.85
C ALA A 108 9.19 2.76 0.28
N ILE A 109 9.31 2.64 -1.05
CA ILE A 109 10.18 1.64 -1.70
C ILE A 109 11.68 1.90 -1.47
N ASP A 110 12.05 3.12 -1.08
CA ASP A 110 13.43 3.47 -0.71
C ASP A 110 13.73 3.21 0.78
N CYS A 111 12.74 2.80 1.57
CA CYS A 111 12.93 2.53 2.99
C CYS A 111 13.82 1.30 3.21
N LYS A 112 14.71 1.38 4.20
CA LYS A 112 15.59 0.26 4.60
C LYS A 112 14.98 -0.64 5.67
N ILE A 113 13.87 -0.23 6.28
CA ILE A 113 13.17 -1.06 7.26
C ILE A 113 12.44 -2.17 6.50
N GLU A 114 12.81 -3.41 6.78
CA GLU A 114 12.37 -4.59 6.02
C GLU A 114 10.84 -4.69 5.90
N CYS A 115 10.09 -4.45 6.98
CA CYS A 115 8.63 -4.53 6.93
C CYS A 115 7.99 -3.42 6.07
N VAL A 116 8.56 -2.21 6.05
CA VAL A 116 8.10 -1.10 5.19
C VAL A 116 8.46 -1.38 3.74
N LEU A 117 9.66 -1.91 3.51
CA LEU A 117 10.14 -2.30 2.18
C LEU A 117 9.30 -3.45 1.59
N GLU A 118 8.94 -4.45 2.41
CA GLU A 118 8.05 -5.55 2.00
C GLU A 118 6.69 -5.01 1.54
N ASN A 119 6.06 -4.19 2.38
CA ASN A 119 4.74 -3.60 2.12
C ASN A 119 4.73 -2.71 0.87
N SER A 120 5.77 -1.87 0.72
CA SER A 120 5.90 -0.98 -0.44
C SER A 120 6.20 -1.75 -1.73
N THR A 121 7.05 -2.78 -1.68
CA THR A 121 7.32 -3.65 -2.85
C THR A 121 6.04 -4.35 -3.32
N HIS A 122 5.22 -4.87 -2.39
CA HIS A 122 3.93 -5.45 -2.73
C HIS A 122 2.97 -4.40 -3.32
N LEU A 123 2.88 -3.20 -2.72
CA LEU A 123 2.01 -2.13 -3.22
C LEU A 123 2.41 -1.66 -4.62
N VAL A 124 3.71 -1.52 -4.89
CA VAL A 124 4.22 -1.16 -6.22
C VAL A 124 3.89 -2.24 -7.25
N GLN A 125 4.05 -3.52 -6.90
CA GLN A 125 3.62 -4.63 -7.77
C GLN A 125 2.12 -4.54 -8.10
N ARG A 126 1.26 -4.24 -7.12
CA ARG A 126 -0.18 -4.07 -7.34
C ARG A 126 -0.53 -2.89 -8.23
N ILE A 127 0.15 -1.77 -8.06
CA ILE A 127 -0.01 -0.59 -8.93
C ILE A 127 0.31 -0.94 -10.38
N ILE A 128 1.43 -1.63 -10.62
CA ILE A 128 1.87 -2.07 -11.94
C ILE A 128 0.85 -3.02 -12.56
N GLU A 129 0.35 -3.98 -11.78
CA GLU A 129 -0.65 -4.95 -12.22
C GLU A 129 -1.96 -4.28 -12.64
N ILE A 130 -2.51 -3.40 -11.79
CA ILE A 130 -3.79 -2.71 -12.06
C ILE A 130 -3.69 -1.85 -13.33
N VAL A 131 -2.58 -1.15 -13.53
CA VAL A 131 -2.39 -0.32 -14.73
C VAL A 131 -2.09 -1.17 -15.97
N GLY A 132 -1.35 -2.26 -15.82
CA GLY A 132 -1.09 -3.18 -16.94
C GLY A 132 -2.37 -3.86 -17.44
N GLN A 133 -3.24 -4.28 -16.53
CA GLN A 133 -4.52 -4.91 -16.87
C GLN A 133 -5.46 -3.95 -17.62
N SER A 134 -5.40 -2.64 -17.36
CA SER A 134 -6.27 -1.67 -18.05
C SER A 134 -5.91 -1.43 -19.52
N VAL A 135 -4.67 -1.73 -19.92
CA VAL A 135 -4.20 -1.58 -21.31
C VAL A 135 -4.12 -2.90 -22.08
N GLY A 136 -4.19 -4.04 -21.39
CA GLY A 136 -4.12 -5.38 -21.97
C GLY A 136 -2.69 -5.89 -22.23
N ASP A 137 -2.58 -7.17 -22.58
CA ASP A 137 -1.28 -7.88 -22.62
C ASP A 137 -0.36 -7.50 -23.79
N THR A 138 -0.90 -6.88 -24.83
CA THR A 138 -0.17 -6.55 -26.06
C THR A 138 0.44 -5.14 -26.06
N LYS A 139 0.20 -4.36 -25.01
CA LYS A 139 0.68 -2.99 -24.88
C LYS A 139 1.70 -2.86 -23.76
N GLU A 140 2.64 -1.93 -23.94
CA GLU A 140 3.57 -1.52 -22.90
C GLU A 140 2.80 -0.97 -21.69
N ASN A 141 3.27 -1.28 -20.48
CA ASN A 141 2.68 -0.73 -19.27
C ASN A 141 2.93 0.79 -19.20
N PRO A 142 1.88 1.63 -19.13
CA PRO A 142 2.01 3.09 -19.05
C PRO A 142 2.93 3.60 -17.94
N LEU A 143 3.10 2.83 -16.86
CA LEU A 143 3.96 3.21 -15.75
C LEU A 143 5.45 3.06 -16.04
N ARG A 144 5.86 2.30 -17.07
CA ARG A 144 7.29 2.01 -17.31
C ARG A 144 8.12 3.29 -17.42
N GLN A 145 7.72 4.23 -18.27
CA GLN A 145 8.47 5.47 -18.45
C GLN A 145 8.47 6.36 -17.20
N ILE A 146 7.36 6.36 -16.45
CA ILE A 146 7.24 7.13 -15.20
C ILE A 146 8.18 6.56 -14.15
N PHE A 147 8.19 5.24 -13.98
CA PHE A 147 8.99 4.51 -12.99
C PHE A 147 10.46 4.40 -13.37
N GLU A 148 10.80 4.48 -14.66
CA GLU A 148 12.17 4.64 -15.11
C GLU A 148 12.69 6.02 -14.69
N LYS A 149 11.92 7.07 -14.99
CA LYS A 149 12.33 8.47 -14.78
C LYS A 149 12.53 8.81 -13.30
N ASP A 150 11.75 8.21 -12.42
CA ASP A 150 11.79 8.49 -10.98
C ASP A 150 12.66 7.53 -10.17
N GLY A 151 13.31 6.55 -10.82
CA GLY A 151 14.18 5.57 -10.17
C GLY A 151 13.46 4.36 -9.55
N THR A 152 12.14 4.28 -9.60
CA THR A 152 11.37 3.14 -9.05
C THR A 152 11.79 1.82 -9.70
N ILE A 153 12.02 1.77 -11.02
CA ILE A 153 12.51 0.56 -11.71
C ILE A 153 13.87 0.13 -11.19
N ALA A 154 14.81 1.08 -11.07
CA ALA A 154 16.15 0.79 -10.57
C ALA A 154 16.07 0.19 -9.15
N ARG A 155 15.23 0.76 -8.29
CA ARG A 155 15.03 0.24 -6.93
C ARG A 155 14.43 -1.17 -6.91
N ILE A 156 13.46 -1.47 -7.78
CA ILE A 156 12.88 -2.83 -7.91
C ILE A 156 13.96 -3.84 -8.33
N ILE A 157 14.83 -3.46 -9.27
CA ILE A 157 15.94 -4.30 -9.76
C ILE A 157 16.95 -4.54 -8.63
N GLU A 158 17.31 -3.51 -7.86
CA GLU A 158 18.17 -3.66 -6.68
C GLU A 158 17.58 -4.67 -5.69
N ILE A 159 16.29 -4.53 -5.34
CA ILE A 159 15.61 -5.48 -4.44
C ILE A 159 15.65 -6.91 -5.02
N PHE A 160 15.44 -7.05 -6.33
CA PHE A 160 15.49 -8.36 -7.00
C PHE A 160 16.88 -9.00 -6.96
N HIS A 161 17.96 -8.22 -6.97
CA HIS A 161 19.35 -8.71 -6.94
C HIS A 161 20.02 -8.70 -5.56
N ASP A 162 19.41 -8.06 -4.55
CA ASP A 162 19.96 -7.99 -3.18
C ASP A 162 19.85 -9.34 -2.42
N ASP A 163 20.93 -10.11 -2.38
CA ASP A 163 20.99 -11.41 -1.69
C ASP A 163 20.82 -11.33 -0.16
N THR A 164 20.87 -10.14 0.43
CA THR A 164 20.62 -9.95 1.87
C THR A 164 19.13 -10.03 2.22
N ILE A 165 18.25 -9.79 1.24
CA ILE A 165 16.79 -9.88 1.40
C ILE A 165 16.39 -11.36 1.42
N LYS A 166 16.06 -11.86 2.62
CA LYS A 166 15.66 -13.26 2.83
C LYS A 166 14.20 -13.53 2.45
N ASP A 167 13.36 -12.51 2.47
CA ASP A 167 11.95 -12.67 2.12
C ASP A 167 11.77 -12.90 0.61
N LYS A 168 11.52 -14.17 0.27
CA LYS A 168 11.26 -14.62 -1.10
C LYS A 168 10.05 -13.93 -1.72
N ARG A 169 9.10 -13.42 -0.93
CA ARG A 169 7.93 -12.68 -1.42
C ARG A 169 8.35 -11.36 -2.03
N MET A 170 9.32 -10.67 -1.43
CA MET A 170 9.86 -9.43 -1.98
C MET A 170 10.55 -9.66 -3.32
N LYS A 171 11.44 -10.67 -3.39
CA LYS A 171 12.09 -11.09 -4.64
C LYS A 171 11.07 -11.42 -5.73
N ARG A 172 10.04 -12.20 -5.39
CA ARG A 172 8.95 -12.56 -6.30
C ARG A 172 8.21 -11.31 -6.78
N ASN A 173 7.81 -10.42 -5.87
CA ASN A 173 7.08 -9.21 -6.21
C ASN A 173 7.91 -8.32 -7.15
N SER A 174 9.21 -8.18 -6.90
CA SER A 174 10.10 -7.43 -7.77
C SER A 174 10.23 -8.06 -9.16
N ALA A 175 10.42 -9.39 -9.23
CA ALA A 175 10.49 -10.11 -10.50
C ALA A 175 9.20 -9.94 -11.33
N VAL A 176 8.04 -10.06 -10.67
CA VAL A 176 6.73 -9.85 -11.32
C VAL A 176 6.59 -8.41 -11.80
N SER A 177 6.96 -7.42 -10.98
CA SER A 177 6.95 -6.01 -11.37
C SER A 177 7.78 -5.75 -12.62
N ILE A 178 9.01 -6.27 -12.67
CA ILE A 178 9.90 -6.15 -13.85
C ILE A 178 9.22 -6.79 -15.08
N ALA A 179 8.76 -8.04 -14.96
CA ALA A 179 8.13 -8.74 -16.08
C ALA A 179 6.88 -8.03 -16.61
N MET A 180 6.10 -7.39 -15.72
CA MET A 180 4.90 -6.64 -16.10
C MET A 180 5.21 -5.27 -16.71
N LEU A 181 6.28 -4.60 -16.27
CA LEU A 181 6.71 -3.31 -16.82
C LEU A 181 7.32 -3.45 -18.22
N TYR A 182 8.08 -4.52 -18.45
CA TYR A 182 8.66 -4.85 -19.76
C TYR A 182 7.78 -5.82 -20.57
N ARG A 183 6.52 -6.02 -20.17
CA ARG A 183 5.58 -6.79 -20.97
C ARG A 183 5.45 -6.15 -22.36
N ALA A 184 5.37 -6.99 -23.40
CA ALA A 184 5.37 -6.58 -24.81
C ALA A 184 6.66 -5.87 -25.28
N LEU A 185 7.73 -5.92 -24.48
CA LEU A 185 9.06 -5.42 -24.80
C LEU A 185 10.12 -6.48 -24.54
N SER A 186 11.30 -6.30 -25.12
CA SER A 186 12.48 -7.06 -24.69
C SER A 186 12.91 -6.59 -23.31
N ILE A 187 13.16 -7.52 -22.40
CA ILE A 187 13.78 -7.21 -21.10
C ILE A 187 15.23 -6.78 -21.37
N PRO A 188 15.68 -5.61 -20.86
CA PRO A 188 17.06 -5.17 -20.98
C PRO A 188 18.06 -6.21 -20.47
N SER A 189 19.16 -6.39 -21.19
CA SER A 189 20.18 -7.43 -20.88
C SER A 189 20.91 -7.21 -19.55
N ASN A 190 20.83 -6.02 -18.97
CA ASN A 190 21.42 -5.69 -17.68
C ASN A 190 20.52 -6.02 -16.48
N ILE A 191 19.30 -6.53 -16.72
CA ILE A 191 18.37 -6.94 -15.66
C ILE A 191 18.50 -8.43 -15.35
N GLY A 192 18.86 -9.25 -16.35
CA GLY A 192 18.96 -10.71 -16.27
C GLY A 192 20.36 -11.23 -16.02
#